data_AF-A0A559M6Z6-F1
#
_entry.id   AF-A0A559M6Z6-F1
#
_cell.length_a   1.000
_cell.length_b   1.000
_cell.length_c   1.000
_cell.angle_alpha   90.00
_cell.angle_beta   90.00
_cell.angle_gamma   90.00
#
_symmetry.space_group_name_H-M   'P 1'
#
loop_
_entity.id
_entity.type
_entity.pdbx_description
1 polymer ?
#
loop_
_entity_poly.entity_id
_entity_poly.type
_entity_poly.pdbx_seq_one_letter_code
_entity_poly.pdbx_strand_id
1 'polypeptide(L)'
;MGARVGAAARLLPIATPVVINIALANQNQPLFHTCTHPGVMPDNDSWVARKRKTVLRWGCSTWYMHCKFRGDEVAFREKYGLGNSAGEYAIHGGGIPIRVTGVEGVVAVVVVSGLKQHQDHAVVVEIIRELYY
;
A
#
# COMPACT_ATOMS: atom_id res chain seq x y z
N MET A 1 9.17 9.26 14.16
CA MET A 1 7.91 9.70 14.81
C MET A 1 6.98 10.47 13.87
N GLY A 2 7.49 11.30 12.94
CA GLY A 2 6.66 12.13 12.04
C GLY A 2 5.72 11.38 11.06
N ALA A 3 6.14 10.24 10.49
CA ALA A 3 5.30 9.49 9.53
C ALA A 3 4.03 8.88 10.14
N ARG A 4 4.02 8.59 11.46
CA ARG A 4 2.84 8.06 12.16
C ARG A 4 1.74 9.10 12.33
N VAL A 5 2.11 10.38 12.43
CA VAL A 5 1.17 11.49 12.66
C VAL A 5 0.58 12.01 11.35
N GLY A 6 1.36 12.07 10.27
CA GLY A 6 0.89 12.64 8.99
C GLY A 6 -0.26 11.87 8.34
N ALA A 7 -0.18 10.53 8.27
CA ALA A 7 -1.23 9.72 7.66
C ALA A 7 -2.52 9.69 8.47
N ALA A 8 -2.40 9.49 9.78
CA ALA A 8 -3.55 9.53 10.66
C ALA A 8 -4.22 10.91 10.62
N ALA A 9 -3.47 12.01 10.69
CA ALA A 9 -4.03 13.36 10.67
C ALA A 9 -4.84 13.68 9.40
N ARG A 10 -4.43 13.18 8.22
CA ARG A 10 -5.18 13.37 6.97
C ARG A 10 -6.42 12.49 6.87
N LEU A 11 -6.39 11.31 7.51
CA LEU A 11 -7.46 10.33 7.41
C LEU A 11 -8.51 10.46 8.52
N LEU A 12 -8.17 11.05 9.67
CA LEU A 12 -9.11 11.26 10.78
C LEU A 12 -10.33 12.12 10.42
N PRO A 13 -10.23 13.16 9.57
CA PRO A 13 -11.41 13.90 9.11
C PRO A 13 -12.33 13.10 8.17
N ILE A 14 -11.89 11.94 7.67
CA ILE A 14 -12.64 11.11 6.73
C ILE A 14 -13.34 9.98 7.50
N ALA A 15 -14.67 10.01 7.57
CA ALA A 15 -15.45 9.05 8.36
C ALA A 15 -15.31 7.58 7.91
N THR A 16 -14.84 7.34 6.68
CA THR A 16 -14.60 5.98 6.17
C THR A 16 -13.49 5.28 6.98
N PRO A 17 -13.70 4.04 7.45
CA PRO A 17 -12.67 3.28 8.16
C PRO A 17 -11.51 2.90 7.24
N VAL A 18 -10.29 3.22 7.65
CA VAL A 18 -9.07 2.99 6.86
C VAL A 18 -8.03 2.28 7.71
N VAL A 19 -7.38 1.28 7.13
CA VAL A 19 -6.21 0.61 7.71
C VAL A 19 -4.93 1.26 7.17
N ILE A 20 -3.99 1.55 8.07
CA ILE A 20 -2.65 2.00 7.75
C ILE A 20 -1.66 0.95 8.25
N ASN A 21 -0.83 0.43 7.34
CA ASN A 21 0.19 -0.57 7.66
C ASN A 21 1.56 -0.11 7.15
N ILE A 22 2.60 -0.32 7.96
CA ILE A 22 3.99 -0.13 7.58
C ILE A 22 4.74 -1.41 7.91
N ALA A 23 5.46 -1.96 6.95
CA ALA A 23 6.24 -3.19 7.13
C ALA A 23 7.63 -3.10 6.49
N LEU A 24 8.61 -3.80 7.07
CA LEU A 24 9.95 -3.95 6.49
C LEU A 24 9.93 -4.81 5.23
N ALA A 25 10.76 -4.48 4.24
CA ALA A 25 10.83 -5.23 3.00
C ALA A 25 11.45 -6.63 3.18
N ASN A 26 12.52 -6.75 3.96
CA ASN A 26 13.32 -7.97 4.04
C ASN A 26 12.64 -9.11 4.83
N GLN A 27 11.80 -8.77 5.80
CA GLN A 27 11.17 -9.75 6.71
C GLN A 27 9.65 -9.67 6.71
N ASN A 28 9.06 -8.77 5.92
CA ASN A 28 7.63 -8.49 5.94
C ASN A 28 7.09 -8.15 7.35
N GLN A 29 7.97 -7.75 8.27
CA GLN A 29 7.67 -7.49 9.67
C GLN A 29 6.85 -6.20 9.80
N PRO A 30 5.64 -6.24 10.36
CA PRO A 30 4.86 -5.02 10.60
C PRO A 30 5.52 -4.17 11.69
N LEU A 31 5.82 -2.92 11.37
CA LEU A 31 6.34 -1.90 12.29
C LEU A 31 5.25 -0.99 12.83
N PHE A 32 4.14 -0.89 12.09
CA PHE A 32 2.98 -0.09 12.45
C PHE A 32 1.74 -0.68 11.80
N HIS A 33 0.65 -0.71 12.56
CA HIS A 33 -0.66 -1.13 12.09
C HIS A 33 -1.71 -0.39 12.92
N THR A 34 -2.64 0.30 12.26
CA THR A 34 -3.73 1.00 12.94
C THR A 34 -4.94 1.15 12.04
N CYS A 35 -6.08 1.44 12.65
CA CYS A 35 -7.35 1.75 11.98
C CYS A 35 -7.79 3.16 12.38
N THR A 36 -8.32 3.93 11.43
CA THR A 36 -8.71 5.33 11.68
C THR A 36 -10.05 5.45 12.41
N HIS A 37 -10.99 4.57 12.09
CA HIS A 37 -12.35 4.55 12.65
C HIS A 37 -12.82 3.11 12.91
N PRO A 38 -13.83 2.89 13.78
CA PRO A 38 -14.52 1.62 13.89
C PRO A 38 -15.17 1.19 12.57
N GLY A 39 -15.28 -0.12 12.33
CA GLY A 39 -15.93 -0.66 11.12
C GLY A 39 -14.99 -1.25 10.09
N VAL A 40 -13.69 -1.37 10.39
CA VAL A 40 -12.78 -2.24 9.63
C VAL A 40 -13.16 -3.72 9.81
N MET A 41 -12.95 -4.52 8.78
CA MET A 41 -13.24 -5.95 8.73
C MET A 41 -11.96 -6.75 8.45
N PRO A 42 -11.92 -8.06 8.75
CA PRO A 42 -10.76 -8.91 8.45
C PRO A 42 -10.32 -8.88 6.97
N ASP A 43 -11.25 -8.62 6.03
CA ASP A 43 -10.91 -8.47 4.62
C ASP A 43 -9.95 -7.29 4.35
N ASN A 44 -9.97 -6.24 5.18
CA ASN A 44 -9.02 -5.13 5.06
C ASN A 44 -7.57 -5.61 5.22
N ASP A 45 -7.31 -6.58 6.09
CA ASP A 45 -5.97 -7.16 6.27
C ASP A 45 -5.55 -8.00 5.06
N SER A 46 -6.50 -8.70 4.43
CA SER A 46 -6.26 -9.38 3.15
C SER A 46 -5.85 -8.39 2.06
N TRP A 47 -6.55 -7.25 1.95
CA TRP A 47 -6.15 -6.17 1.03
C TRP A 47 -4.77 -5.61 1.36
N VAL A 48 -4.48 -5.37 2.63
CA VAL A 48 -3.16 -4.89 3.07
C VAL A 48 -2.06 -5.86 2.67
N ALA A 49 -2.25 -7.15 2.94
CA ALA A 49 -1.29 -8.20 2.60
C ALA A 49 -1.06 -8.28 1.08
N ARG A 50 -2.13 -8.25 0.28
CA ARG A 50 -2.06 -8.33 -1.20
C ARG A 50 -1.37 -7.11 -1.83
N LYS A 51 -1.72 -5.91 -1.39
CA LYS A 51 -1.07 -4.66 -1.84
C LYS A 51 0.42 -4.67 -1.47
N ARG A 52 0.74 -5.05 -0.23
CA ARG A 52 2.11 -5.19 0.26
C ARG A 52 2.93 -6.18 -0.57
N LYS A 53 2.40 -7.38 -0.83
CA LYS A 53 3.09 -8.40 -1.63
C LYS A 53 3.41 -7.92 -3.04
N THR A 54 2.51 -7.13 -3.62
CA THR A 54 2.70 -6.49 -4.93
C THR A 54 3.84 -5.49 -4.90
N VAL A 55 3.85 -4.57 -3.92
CA VAL A 55 4.94 -3.58 -3.79
C VAL A 55 6.29 -4.26 -3.61
N LEU A 56 6.37 -5.27 -2.73
CA LEU A 56 7.63 -5.93 -2.43
C LEU A 56 8.17 -6.75 -3.61
N ARG A 57 7.29 -7.37 -4.41
CA ARG A 57 7.71 -8.17 -5.56
C ARG A 57 8.18 -7.31 -6.75
N TRP A 58 7.50 -6.20 -7.03
CA TRP A 58 7.77 -5.40 -8.24
C TRP A 58 8.43 -4.04 -7.96
N GLY A 59 8.69 -3.71 -6.71
CA GLY A 59 9.34 -2.46 -6.32
C GLY A 59 8.60 -1.19 -6.72
N CYS A 60 7.31 -1.25 -7.06
CA CYS A 60 6.53 -0.10 -7.51
C CYS A 60 5.21 -0.02 -6.76
N SER A 61 4.54 1.13 -6.83
CA SER A 61 3.24 1.29 -6.17
C SER A 61 2.21 0.37 -6.82
N THR A 62 1.23 -0.07 -6.03
CA THR A 62 0.09 -0.81 -6.58
C THR A 62 -0.71 0.04 -7.57
N TRP A 63 -0.70 1.36 -7.41
CA TRP A 63 -1.30 2.29 -8.37
C TRP A 63 -0.55 2.34 -9.71
N TYR A 64 0.79 2.29 -9.70
CA TYR A 64 1.55 2.18 -10.94
C TYR A 64 1.19 0.88 -11.69
N MET A 65 1.08 -0.24 -10.97
CA MET A 65 0.64 -1.51 -11.55
C MET A 65 -0.79 -1.41 -12.07
N HIS A 66 -1.69 -0.74 -11.34
CA HIS A 66 -3.04 -0.44 -11.80
C HIS A 66 -3.01 0.24 -13.17
N CYS A 67 -2.30 1.36 -13.30
CA CYS A 67 -2.22 2.14 -14.53
C CYS A 67 -1.58 1.34 -15.67
N LYS A 68 -0.50 0.60 -15.37
CA LYS A 68 0.21 -0.24 -16.34
C LYS A 68 -0.69 -1.28 -16.99
N PHE A 69 -1.61 -1.87 -16.22
CA PHE A 69 -2.56 -2.87 -16.70
C PHE A 69 -3.96 -2.31 -16.94
N ARG A 70 -4.16 -0.99 -16.83
CA ARG A 70 -5.48 -0.34 -16.94
C ARG A 70 -6.54 -0.97 -16.01
N GLY A 71 -6.10 -1.44 -14.84
CA GLY A 71 -6.94 -2.16 -13.88
C GLY A 71 -7.26 -3.61 -14.22
N ASP A 72 -6.70 -4.16 -15.29
CA ASP A 72 -6.92 -5.54 -15.71
C ASP A 72 -6.06 -6.53 -14.91
N GLU A 73 -6.66 -7.13 -13.88
CA GLU A 73 -6.01 -8.16 -13.05
C GLU A 73 -5.78 -9.48 -13.81
N VAL A 74 -6.56 -9.76 -14.87
CA VAL A 74 -6.38 -10.94 -15.73
C VAL A 74 -5.11 -10.79 -16.55
N ALA A 75 -4.96 -9.65 -17.23
CA ALA A 75 -3.74 -9.34 -17.98
C ALA A 75 -2.50 -9.29 -17.08
N PHE A 76 -2.64 -8.75 -15.87
CA PHE A 76 -1.58 -8.77 -14.86
C PHE A 76 -1.19 -10.19 -14.45
N ARG A 77 -2.18 -11.04 -14.13
CA ARG A 77 -1.97 -12.46 -13.79
C ARG A 77 -1.24 -13.21 -14.89
N GLU A 78 -1.67 -13.03 -16.13
CA GLU A 78 -1.10 -13.72 -17.30
C GLU A 78 0.31 -13.22 -17.60
N LYS A 79 0.52 -11.89 -17.59
CA LYS A 79 1.82 -11.28 -17.86
C LYS A 79 2.92 -11.75 -16.91
N TYR A 80 2.57 -12.01 -15.65
CA TYR A 80 3.52 -12.43 -14.61
C TYR A 80 3.43 -13.91 -14.22
N GLY A 81 2.64 -14.71 -14.95
CA GLY A 81 2.54 -16.15 -14.73
C GLY A 81 2.10 -16.53 -13.31
N LEU A 82 1.15 -15.80 -12.71
CA LEU A 82 0.82 -15.98 -11.29
C LEU A 82 0.03 -17.26 -10.99
N GLY A 83 -0.66 -17.83 -11.99
CA GLY A 83 -1.48 -19.03 -11.81
C GLY A 83 -2.43 -18.93 -10.61
N ASN A 84 -2.46 -19.96 -9.77
CA ASN A 84 -3.30 -20.03 -8.57
C ASN A 84 -2.89 -19.03 -7.47
N SER A 85 -1.67 -18.46 -7.54
CA SER A 85 -1.19 -17.46 -6.57
C SER A 85 -1.67 -16.03 -6.86
N ALA A 86 -2.43 -15.82 -7.94
CA ALA A 86 -2.87 -14.48 -8.36
C ALA A 86 -3.61 -13.72 -7.25
N GLY A 87 -4.44 -14.42 -6.47
CA GLY A 87 -5.19 -13.84 -5.35
C GLY A 87 -4.33 -13.29 -4.22
N GLU A 88 -3.04 -13.63 -4.16
CA GLU A 88 -2.10 -13.10 -3.17
C GLU A 88 -1.58 -11.69 -3.50
N TYR A 89 -1.95 -11.16 -4.67
CA TYR A 89 -1.53 -9.86 -5.16
C TYR A 89 -2.75 -8.98 -5.44
N ALA A 90 -2.54 -7.66 -5.39
CA ALA A 90 -3.56 -6.67 -5.70
C ALA A 90 -2.90 -5.48 -6.38
N ILE A 91 -3.48 -5.07 -7.50
CA ILE A 91 -3.04 -3.87 -8.23
C ILE A 91 -4.00 -2.70 -7.99
N HIS A 92 -4.73 -2.69 -6.87
CA HIS A 92 -5.51 -1.52 -6.44
C HIS A 92 -4.64 -0.57 -5.62
N GLY A 93 -4.76 0.73 -5.88
CA GLY A 93 -3.98 1.78 -5.24
C GLY A 93 -3.96 1.72 -3.70
N GLY A 94 -2.86 2.17 -3.11
CA GLY A 94 -2.67 2.25 -1.66
C GLY A 94 -1.38 1.63 -1.12
N GLY A 95 -0.72 0.76 -1.87
CA GLY A 95 0.61 0.25 -1.51
C GLY A 95 1.72 1.06 -2.18
N ILE A 96 2.68 1.57 -1.40
CA ILE A 96 3.80 2.39 -1.90
C ILE A 96 5.14 1.93 -1.29
N PRO A 97 6.20 1.76 -2.11
CA PRO A 97 7.54 1.43 -1.63
C PRO A 97 8.21 2.65 -0.98
N ILE A 98 8.90 2.42 0.14
CA ILE A 98 9.79 3.38 0.79
C ILE A 98 11.23 3.07 0.39
N ARG A 99 11.97 4.11 0.01
CA ARG A 99 13.38 4.07 -0.37
C ARG A 99 14.18 5.06 0.45
N VAL A 100 15.46 4.78 0.62
CA VAL A 100 16.40 5.65 1.35
C VAL A 100 17.59 5.92 0.45
N THR A 101 17.99 7.19 0.35
CA THR A 101 19.16 7.62 -0.44
C THR A 101 20.40 6.85 0.01
N GLY A 102 21.13 6.27 -0.94
CA GLY A 102 22.32 5.47 -0.66
C GLY A 102 22.04 4.02 -0.23
N VAL A 103 20.78 3.61 -0.08
CA VAL A 103 20.39 2.22 0.16
C VAL A 103 19.77 1.65 -1.11
N GLU A 104 20.30 0.52 -1.58
CA GLU A 104 19.77 -0.15 -2.77
C GLU A 104 18.40 -0.80 -2.46
N GLY A 105 17.45 -0.59 -3.36
CA GLY A 105 16.15 -1.25 -3.29
C GLY A 105 15.13 -0.60 -2.36
N VAL A 106 14.07 -1.36 -2.06
CA VAL A 106 12.97 -0.96 -1.19
C VAL A 106 13.30 -1.38 0.24
N VAL A 107 13.24 -0.46 1.20
CA VAL A 107 13.55 -0.77 2.63
C VAL A 107 12.30 -1.11 3.43
N ALA A 108 11.17 -0.53 3.04
CA ALA A 108 9.88 -0.72 3.68
C ALA A 108 8.74 -0.46 2.70
N VAL A 109 7.54 -0.79 3.12
CA VAL A 109 6.31 -0.55 2.37
C VAL A 109 5.28 0.05 3.30
N VAL A 110 4.60 1.08 2.81
CA VAL A 110 3.42 1.64 3.45
C VAL A 110 2.20 1.23 2.64
N VAL A 111 1.14 0.83 3.34
CA VAL A 111 -0.14 0.47 2.76
C VAL A 111 -1.24 1.25 3.44
N VAL A 112 -2.09 1.89 2.64
CA VAL A 112 -3.38 2.44 3.04
C VAL A 112 -4.49 1.65 2.34
N SER A 113 -5.53 1.29 3.09
CA SER A 113 -6.64 0.49 2.59
C SER A 113 -7.95 0.85 3.25
N GLY A 114 -8.92 1.32 2.46
CA GLY A 114 -10.29 1.57 2.91
C GLY A 114 -11.02 2.66 2.14
N LEU A 115 -10.30 3.51 1.40
CA LEU A 115 -10.88 4.54 0.53
C LEU A 115 -11.04 4.04 -0.91
N LYS A 116 -11.47 4.92 -1.81
CA LYS A 116 -11.32 4.68 -3.25
C LYS A 116 -9.82 4.55 -3.56
N GLN A 117 -9.45 3.59 -4.40
CA GLN A 117 -8.04 3.24 -4.66
C GLN A 117 -7.10 4.40 -5.02
N HIS A 118 -7.58 5.42 -5.74
CA HIS A 118 -6.79 6.61 -6.08
C HIS A 118 -6.56 7.51 -4.85
N GLN A 119 -7.51 7.56 -3.92
CA GLN A 119 -7.40 8.29 -2.65
C GLN A 119 -6.45 7.56 -1.69
N ASP A 120 -6.58 6.23 -1.57
CA ASP A 120 -5.63 5.40 -0.82
C ASP A 120 -4.18 5.69 -1.27
N HIS A 121 -3.97 5.81 -2.58
CA HIS A 121 -2.65 6.14 -3.13
C HIS A 121 -2.25 7.60 -2.87
N ALA A 122 -3.14 8.56 -3.15
CA ALA A 122 -2.84 9.99 -3.06
C ALA A 122 -2.42 10.42 -1.65
N VAL A 123 -3.15 9.97 -0.62
CA VAL A 123 -2.86 10.31 0.78
C VAL A 123 -1.40 9.99 1.13
N VAL A 124 -0.95 8.79 0.79
CA VAL A 124 0.41 8.35 1.10
C VAL A 124 1.46 9.12 0.29
N VAL A 125 1.21 9.38 -1.00
CA VAL A 125 2.13 10.18 -1.84
C VAL A 125 2.29 11.58 -1.27
N GLU A 126 1.19 12.24 -0.89
CA GLU A 126 1.23 13.59 -0.31
C GLU A 126 2.06 13.64 0.96
N ILE A 127 1.90 12.66 1.86
CA ILE A 127 2.65 12.61 3.12
C ILE A 127 4.13 12.35 2.88
N ILE A 128 4.47 11.43 1.98
CA ILE A 128 5.87 11.19 1.61
C ILE A 128 6.46 12.46 0.99
N ARG A 129 5.69 13.20 0.18
CA ARG A 129 6.15 14.47 -0.38
C ARG A 129 6.47 15.47 0.73
N GLU A 130 5.59 15.68 1.69
CA GLU A 130 5.80 16.64 2.78
C GLU A 130 6.94 16.30 3.74
N LEU A 131 7.26 15.01 3.89
CA LEU A 131 8.33 14.57 4.80
C LEU A 131 9.72 14.67 4.17
N TYR A 132 9.82 14.71 2.84
CA TYR A 132 11.08 14.55 2.11
C TYR A 132 11.32 15.61 1.02
N TYR A 133 10.35 16.51 0.75
CA TYR A 133 10.43 17.62 -0.19
C TYR A 133 9.85 18.88 0.44
#